data_AF-A0AAJ1AFA6-F1
#
_entry.id   AF-A0AAJ1AFA6-F1
#
_cell.length_a   1.000
_cell.length_b   1.000
_cell.length_c   1.000
_cell.angle_alpha   90.00
_cell.angle_beta   90.00
_cell.angle_gamma   90.00
#
_symmetry.space_group_name_H-M   'P 1'
#
loop_
_entity.id
_entity.type
_entity.pdbx_description
1 polymer ?
#
loop_
_entity_poly.entity_id
_entity_poly.type
_entity_poly.pdbx_seq_one_letter_code
_entity_poly.pdbx_strand_id
1 'polypeptide(L)'
;MMARRVLLGILPLWVLAAALAVTWLPETFSTWEKAARLVLCAPLILYFPGRMLADTLRIEGDTVTRGTLAVFLSFATCIFLGLLLHVVGHLDARGWVYALGLTTIAVRWLNVVLQLARPVSAIRWAWPGRRFGAFAASMILATSSVLMARPVALERKPFQFTELWMVPKWTWTNNVVMVGVRNSEDARTLYSLDLVLGGTLIGKMPTFELAPSSSQTFEFSIPTKTHPPARLEAWLYKDGDRGTIYRKVWMTTDALQSPAPTGITLQFAPELKNG
;
A
#
# COMPACT_ATOMS: atom_id res chain seq x y z
N MET A 1 -41.05 3.98 -20.13
CA MET A 1 -41.14 3.69 -18.67
C MET A 1 -40.44 2.39 -18.25
N MET A 2 -40.35 1.34 -19.08
CA MET A 2 -39.72 0.05 -18.71
C MET A 2 -38.22 0.15 -18.36
N ALA A 3 -37.42 0.91 -19.11
CA ALA A 3 -35.97 1.04 -18.86
C ALA A 3 -35.61 1.61 -17.47
N ARG A 4 -36.47 2.48 -16.90
CA ARG A 4 -36.25 3.09 -15.58
C ARG A 4 -36.44 2.09 -14.42
N ARG A 5 -37.31 1.08 -14.61
CA ARG A 5 -37.60 0.03 -13.61
C ARG A 5 -36.56 -1.10 -13.63
N VAL A 6 -36.04 -1.44 -14.80
CA VAL A 6 -34.98 -2.46 -14.95
C VAL A 6 -33.67 -2.01 -14.26
N LEU A 7 -33.29 -0.74 -14.44
CA LEU A 7 -32.14 -0.15 -13.74
C LEU A 7 -32.31 -0.07 -12.21
N LEU A 8 -33.54 -0.10 -11.70
CA LEU A 8 -33.86 -0.03 -10.27
C LEU A 8 -33.54 -1.35 -9.54
N GLY A 9 -33.67 -2.50 -10.22
CA GLY A 9 -33.32 -3.81 -9.66
C GLY A 9 -31.85 -4.19 -9.85
N ILE A 10 -31.22 -3.76 -10.95
CA ILE A 10 -29.83 -4.15 -11.27
C ILE A 10 -28.83 -3.51 -10.31
N LEU A 11 -29.02 -2.25 -9.94
CA LEU A 11 -28.07 -1.51 -9.10
C LEU A 11 -27.91 -2.10 -7.68
N PRO A 12 -28.98 -2.38 -6.91
CA PRO A 12 -28.82 -3.03 -5.61
C PRO A 12 -28.24 -4.44 -5.73
N LEU A 13 -28.56 -5.17 -6.80
CA LEU A 13 -27.99 -6.50 -7.06
C LEU A 13 -26.49 -6.42 -7.36
N TRP A 14 -26.04 -5.37 -8.08
CA TRP A 14 -24.63 -5.10 -8.33
C TRP A 14 -23.87 -4.72 -7.06
N VAL A 15 -24.47 -3.87 -6.22
CA VAL A 15 -23.91 -3.52 -4.90
C VAL A 15 -23.79 -4.75 -4.00
N LEU A 16 -24.82 -5.61 -4.00
CA LEU A 16 -24.80 -6.87 -3.26
C LEU A 16 -23.69 -7.80 -3.78
N ALA A 17 -23.53 -7.95 -5.09
CA ALA A 17 -22.47 -8.74 -5.69
C ALA A 17 -21.08 -8.21 -5.31
N ALA A 18 -20.86 -6.90 -5.35
CA ALA A 18 -19.61 -6.27 -4.91
C ALA A 18 -19.35 -6.49 -3.42
N ALA A 19 -20.38 -6.37 -2.57
CA ALA A 19 -20.27 -6.63 -1.13
C ALA A 19 -19.92 -8.08 -0.84
N LEU A 20 -20.57 -9.03 -1.50
CA LEU A 20 -20.25 -10.46 -1.40
C LEU A 20 -18.81 -10.73 -1.87
N ALA A 21 -18.40 -10.15 -3.00
CA ALA A 21 -17.04 -10.32 -3.50
C ALA A 21 -15.96 -9.78 -2.54
N VAL A 22 -16.23 -8.73 -1.77
CA VAL A 22 -15.27 -8.21 -0.78
C VAL A 22 -15.32 -8.95 0.56
N THR A 23 -16.48 -9.45 0.96
CA THR A 23 -16.68 -10.09 2.27
C THR A 23 -16.36 -11.58 2.28
N TRP A 24 -16.71 -12.29 1.19
CA TRP A 24 -16.67 -13.75 1.13
C TRP A 24 -15.48 -14.34 0.40
N LEU A 25 -14.86 -13.61 -0.55
CA LEU A 25 -13.67 -14.12 -1.22
C LEU A 25 -12.46 -13.99 -0.23
N PRO A 26 -11.76 -15.08 0.11
CA PRO A 26 -10.55 -15.02 0.95
C PRO A 26 -9.43 -14.25 0.23
N GLU A 27 -8.56 -13.54 0.95
CA GLU A 27 -7.40 -12.85 0.35
C GLU A 27 -6.34 -13.80 -0.24
N THR A 28 -6.50 -15.10 0.00
CA THR A 28 -5.51 -16.15 -0.24
C THR A 28 -5.57 -16.80 -1.62
N PHE A 29 -6.48 -16.41 -2.53
CA PHE A 29 -6.64 -17.11 -3.81
C PHE A 29 -6.51 -16.25 -5.10
N SER A 30 -6.39 -17.03 -6.18
CA SER A 30 -5.98 -16.80 -7.59
C SER A 30 -6.20 -15.42 -8.23
N THR A 31 -5.41 -15.12 -9.27
CA THR A 31 -5.47 -13.87 -10.07
C THR A 31 -6.86 -13.55 -10.60
N TRP A 32 -7.67 -14.55 -10.93
CA TRP A 32 -9.02 -14.36 -11.46
C TRP A 32 -10.00 -13.78 -10.41
N GLU A 33 -9.87 -14.14 -9.13
CA GLU A 33 -10.74 -13.62 -8.06
C GLU A 33 -10.46 -12.15 -7.80
N LYS A 34 -9.19 -11.77 -7.81
CA LYS A 34 -8.77 -10.36 -7.71
C LYS A 34 -9.31 -9.54 -8.89
N ALA A 35 -9.25 -10.10 -10.10
CA ALA A 35 -9.83 -9.48 -11.28
C ALA A 35 -11.35 -9.33 -11.17
N ALA A 36 -12.07 -10.36 -10.69
CA ALA A 36 -13.52 -10.30 -10.50
C ALA A 36 -13.93 -9.22 -9.49
N ARG A 37 -13.24 -9.11 -8.35
CA ARG A 37 -13.47 -8.04 -7.37
C ARG A 37 -13.24 -6.66 -7.98
N LEU A 38 -12.16 -6.49 -8.74
CA LEU A 38 -11.86 -5.23 -9.40
C LEU A 38 -12.96 -4.86 -10.39
N VAL A 39 -13.43 -5.79 -11.21
CA VAL A 39 -14.51 -5.56 -12.18
C VAL A 39 -15.82 -5.16 -11.49
N LEU A 40 -16.14 -5.77 -10.34
CA LEU A 40 -17.35 -5.43 -9.58
C LEU A 40 -17.24 -4.09 -8.86
N CYS A 41 -16.07 -3.77 -8.29
CA CYS A 41 -15.85 -2.55 -7.49
C CYS A 41 -15.52 -1.32 -8.35
N ALA A 42 -14.89 -1.48 -9.51
CA ALA A 42 -14.45 -0.36 -10.34
C ALA A 42 -15.61 0.57 -10.76
N PRO A 43 -16.79 0.08 -11.20
CA PRO A 43 -17.92 0.95 -11.48
C PRO A 43 -18.42 1.71 -10.24
N LEU A 44 -18.38 1.08 -9.07
CA LEU A 44 -18.78 1.68 -7.78
C LEU A 44 -17.82 2.81 -7.34
N ILE A 45 -16.54 2.69 -7.67
CA ILE A 45 -15.52 3.69 -7.33
C ILE A 45 -15.46 4.81 -8.37
N LEU A 46 -15.51 4.46 -9.66
CA LEU A 46 -15.18 5.37 -10.76
C LEU A 46 -16.39 6.08 -11.36
N TYR A 47 -17.61 5.53 -11.24
CA TYR A 47 -18.71 6.02 -12.07
C TYR A 47 -20.07 6.09 -11.37
N PHE A 48 -20.54 5.04 -10.70
CA PHE A 48 -21.92 4.93 -10.22
C PHE A 48 -22.37 6.04 -9.24
N PRO A 49 -21.68 6.32 -8.13
CA PRO A 49 -22.15 7.35 -7.19
C PRO A 49 -22.18 8.72 -7.85
N GLY A 50 -21.14 9.06 -8.63
CA GLY A 50 -21.10 10.32 -9.36
C GLY A 50 -22.15 10.41 -10.49
N ARG A 51 -22.45 9.30 -11.17
CA ARG A 51 -23.49 9.25 -12.20
C ARG A 51 -24.87 9.43 -11.59
N MET A 52 -25.14 8.83 -10.43
CA MET A 52 -26.40 9.01 -9.69
C MET A 52 -26.55 10.44 -9.18
N LEU A 53 -25.48 11.04 -8.68
CA LEU A 53 -25.48 12.44 -8.25
C LEU A 53 -25.72 13.40 -9.44
N ALA A 54 -25.07 13.18 -10.58
CA ALA A 54 -25.31 13.95 -11.79
C ALA A 54 -26.75 13.78 -12.31
N ASP A 55 -27.34 12.58 -12.18
CA ASP A 55 -28.75 12.32 -12.45
C ASP A 55 -29.68 13.08 -11.49
N THR A 56 -29.37 13.11 -10.18
CA THR A 56 -30.19 13.84 -9.19
C THR A 56 -30.15 15.34 -9.39
N LEU A 57 -28.98 15.87 -9.75
CA LEU A 57 -28.80 17.30 -10.01
C LEU A 57 -29.36 17.72 -11.38
N ARG A 58 -29.86 16.78 -12.19
CA ARG A 58 -30.36 16.98 -13.55
C ARG A 58 -29.41 17.82 -14.41
N ILE A 59 -28.12 17.57 -14.29
CA ILE A 59 -27.09 18.27 -15.07
C ILE A 59 -27.28 17.87 -16.53
N GLU A 60 -27.73 18.81 -17.34
CA GLU A 60 -27.78 18.64 -18.79
C GLU A 60 -26.34 18.72 -19.36
N GLY A 61 -26.13 18.26 -20.58
CA GLY A 61 -24.81 18.25 -21.21
C GLY A 61 -24.71 17.17 -22.27
N ASP A 62 -23.69 17.24 -23.12
CA ASP A 62 -23.40 16.13 -24.03
C ASP A 62 -22.96 14.89 -23.23
N THR A 63 -22.99 13.73 -23.89
CA THR A 63 -22.68 12.45 -23.25
C THR A 63 -21.28 12.42 -22.65
N VAL A 64 -20.32 13.11 -23.28
CA VAL A 64 -18.93 13.17 -22.84
C VAL A 64 -18.79 14.01 -21.57
N THR A 65 -19.31 15.25 -21.58
CA THR A 65 -19.28 16.17 -20.42
C THR A 65 -19.96 15.54 -19.22
N ARG A 66 -21.10 14.88 -19.45
CA ARG A 66 -21.83 14.18 -18.39
C ARG A 66 -21.06 12.99 -17.84
N GLY A 67 -20.40 12.22 -18.70
CA GLY A 67 -19.54 11.11 -18.31
C GLY A 67 -18.35 11.59 -17.47
N THR A 68 -17.63 12.60 -17.95
CA THR A 68 -16.49 13.21 -17.26
C THR A 68 -16.89 13.77 -15.91
N LEU A 69 -18.00 14.52 -15.85
CA LEU A 69 -18.52 15.07 -14.59
C LEU A 69 -18.92 13.97 -13.61
N ALA A 70 -19.53 12.88 -14.09
CA ALA A 70 -19.84 11.73 -13.24
C ALA A 70 -18.58 11.11 -12.63
N VAL A 71 -17.49 10.99 -13.38
CA VAL A 71 -16.21 10.47 -12.86
C VAL A 71 -15.64 11.38 -11.76
N PHE A 72 -15.57 12.69 -12.00
CA PHE A 72 -15.09 13.65 -10.99
C PHE A 72 -15.95 13.64 -9.74
N LEU A 73 -17.27 13.57 -9.90
CA LEU A 73 -18.21 13.53 -8.78
C LEU A 73 -18.11 12.20 -8.01
N SER A 74 -17.73 11.12 -8.68
CA SER A 74 -17.41 9.83 -8.06
C SER A 74 -16.18 9.95 -7.17
N PHE A 75 -15.09 10.53 -7.67
CA PHE A 75 -13.88 10.78 -6.87
C PHE A 75 -14.13 11.69 -5.68
N ALA A 76 -14.89 12.79 -5.87
CA ALA A 76 -15.28 13.67 -4.77
C ALA A 76 -16.06 12.92 -3.68
N THR A 77 -16.97 12.03 -4.10
CA THR A 77 -17.75 11.17 -3.19
C THR A 77 -16.82 10.18 -2.45
N CYS A 78 -15.86 9.56 -3.15
CA CYS A 78 -14.87 8.68 -2.52
C CYS A 78 -14.03 9.40 -1.47
N ILE A 79 -13.54 10.61 -1.75
CA ILE A 79 -12.76 11.40 -0.79
C ILE A 79 -13.59 11.70 0.46
N PHE A 80 -14.84 12.16 0.27
CA PHE A 80 -15.73 12.49 1.37
C PHE A 80 -16.08 11.26 2.23
N LEU A 81 -16.44 10.14 1.59
CA LEU A 81 -16.72 8.89 2.30
C LEU A 81 -15.48 8.33 3.00
N GLY A 82 -14.30 8.45 2.39
CA GLY A 82 -13.04 8.04 3.02
C GLY A 82 -12.75 8.80 4.30
N LEU A 83 -13.02 10.11 4.33
CA LEU A 83 -12.91 10.93 5.54
C LEU A 83 -13.93 10.50 6.61
N LEU A 84 -15.18 10.24 6.23
CA LEU A 84 -16.21 9.75 7.15
C LEU A 84 -15.84 8.37 7.73
N LEU A 85 -15.38 7.44 6.88
CA LEU A 85 -14.95 6.11 7.30
C LEU A 85 -13.73 6.17 8.23
N HIS A 86 -12.81 7.10 7.97
CA HIS A 86 -11.67 7.34 8.85
C HIS A 86 -12.11 7.78 10.25
N VAL A 87 -13.04 8.74 10.34
CA VAL A 87 -13.58 9.22 11.63
C VAL A 87 -14.33 8.12 12.38
N VAL A 88 -15.06 7.27 11.65
CA VAL A 88 -15.82 6.15 12.22
C VAL A 88 -14.93 4.95 12.58
N GLY A 89 -13.65 4.95 12.18
CA GLY A 89 -12.71 3.85 12.43
C GLY A 89 -12.93 2.62 11.55
N HIS A 90 -13.73 2.74 10.49
CA HIS A 90 -14.09 1.67 9.54
C HIS A 90 -13.40 1.87 8.18
N LEU A 91 -12.10 2.19 8.20
CA LEU A 91 -11.31 2.34 6.98
C LEU A 91 -10.81 0.97 6.45
N ASP A 92 -11.72 0.00 6.39
CA ASP A 92 -11.48 -1.35 5.88
C ASP A 92 -12.22 -1.58 4.55
N ALA A 93 -11.87 -2.65 3.82
CA ALA A 93 -12.47 -2.94 2.52
C ALA A 93 -14.01 -3.06 2.59
N ARG A 94 -14.53 -3.59 3.71
CA ARG A 94 -15.97 -3.75 3.94
C ARG A 94 -16.64 -2.39 4.14
N GLY A 95 -16.07 -1.51 4.96
CA GLY A 95 -16.54 -0.15 5.17
C GLY A 95 -16.68 0.61 3.84
N TRP A 96 -15.70 0.49 2.95
CA TRP A 96 -15.74 1.12 1.62
C TRP A 96 -16.91 0.64 0.75
N VAL A 97 -17.12 -0.67 0.65
CA VAL A 97 -18.20 -1.20 -0.21
C VAL A 97 -19.57 -0.83 0.34
N TYR A 98 -19.77 -0.90 1.66
CA TYR A 98 -21.03 -0.49 2.26
C TYR A 98 -21.28 1.01 2.10
N ALA A 99 -20.26 1.85 2.33
CA ALA A 99 -20.38 3.29 2.19
C ALA A 99 -20.73 3.71 0.75
N LEU A 100 -19.99 3.20 -0.24
CA LEU A 100 -20.24 3.51 -1.65
C LEU A 100 -21.57 2.92 -2.15
N GLY A 101 -21.87 1.68 -1.76
CA GLY A 101 -23.12 1.00 -2.10
C GLY A 101 -24.34 1.72 -1.56
N LEU A 102 -24.35 2.02 -0.26
CA LEU A 102 -25.44 2.71 0.42
C LEU A 102 -25.63 4.13 -0.11
N THR A 103 -24.54 4.86 -0.37
CA THR A 103 -24.61 6.20 -0.97
C THR A 103 -25.23 6.15 -2.37
N THR A 104 -24.81 5.19 -3.20
CA THR A 104 -25.35 5.05 -4.57
C THR A 104 -26.84 4.70 -4.55
N ILE A 105 -27.26 3.79 -3.67
CA ILE A 105 -28.67 3.41 -3.48
C ILE A 105 -29.48 4.60 -2.93
N ALA A 106 -28.98 5.28 -1.90
CA ALA A 106 -29.66 6.41 -1.26
C ALA A 106 -29.88 7.57 -2.23
N VAL A 107 -28.84 7.98 -2.98
CA VAL A 107 -28.94 9.04 -4.00
C VAL A 107 -29.92 8.64 -5.11
N ARG A 108 -29.90 7.38 -5.54
CA ARG A 108 -30.84 6.90 -6.55
C ARG A 108 -32.29 6.89 -6.03
N TRP A 109 -32.50 6.45 -4.80
CA TRP A 109 -33.80 6.44 -4.15
C TRP A 109 -34.34 7.87 -3.98
N LEU A 110 -33.47 8.80 -3.56
CA LEU A 110 -33.75 10.23 -3.48
C LEU A 110 -34.27 10.78 -4.83
N ASN A 111 -33.63 10.38 -5.94
CA ASN A 111 -34.07 10.77 -7.29
C ASN A 111 -35.49 10.30 -7.63
N VAL A 112 -35.82 9.07 -7.23
CA VAL A 112 -37.12 8.45 -7.54
C VAL A 112 -38.23 9.03 -6.68
N VAL A 113 -37.98 9.17 -5.37
CA VAL A 113 -39.01 9.54 -4.39
C VAL A 113 -39.27 11.03 -4.36
N LEU A 114 -38.22 11.84 -4.28
CA LEU A 114 -38.39 13.26 -3.97
C LEU A 114 -38.57 14.13 -5.22
N GLN A 115 -38.44 13.56 -6.43
CA GLN A 115 -38.46 14.28 -7.71
C GLN A 115 -37.80 15.67 -7.60
N LEU A 116 -36.68 15.73 -6.87
CA LEU A 116 -36.09 16.98 -6.42
C LEU A 116 -35.66 17.80 -7.64
N ALA A 117 -36.38 18.89 -7.84
CA ALA A 117 -35.99 20.10 -8.56
C ALA A 117 -35.97 20.11 -10.10
N ARG A 118 -36.19 21.34 -10.57
CA ARG A 118 -36.17 21.82 -11.96
C ARG A 118 -34.81 21.53 -12.61
N PRO A 119 -34.75 21.35 -13.95
CA PRO A 119 -33.50 21.12 -14.66
C PRO A 119 -32.48 22.22 -14.33
N VAL A 120 -31.32 21.82 -13.83
CA VAL A 120 -30.17 22.72 -13.72
C VAL A 120 -29.44 22.63 -15.05
N SER A 121 -29.57 23.69 -15.85
CA SER A 121 -28.98 23.76 -17.17
C SER A 121 -27.51 23.34 -17.14
N ALA A 122 -27.14 22.51 -18.11
CA ALA A 122 -25.76 22.17 -18.43
C ALA A 122 -24.90 23.41 -18.30
N ILE A 123 -23.75 23.29 -17.64
CA ILE A 123 -22.77 24.35 -17.63
C ILE A 123 -22.32 24.55 -19.09
N ARG A 124 -22.97 25.44 -19.84
CA ARG A 124 -22.42 26.01 -21.07
C ARG A 124 -21.04 26.52 -20.68
N TRP A 125 -20.01 26.00 -21.34
CA TRP A 125 -18.63 26.44 -21.19
C TRP A 125 -18.50 27.87 -21.73
N ALA A 126 -19.02 28.81 -20.95
CA ALA A 126 -18.90 30.24 -21.14
C ALA A 126 -18.33 30.74 -19.82
N TRP A 127 -17.06 31.14 -19.83
CA TRP A 127 -16.27 31.53 -18.66
C TRP A 127 -16.95 32.65 -17.85
N PRO A 128 -17.44 32.39 -16.61
CA PRO A 128 -17.97 33.43 -15.75
C PRO A 128 -17.20 33.48 -14.43
N GLY A 129 -16.57 34.61 -14.09
CA GLY A 129 -15.62 34.78 -12.98
C GLY A 129 -16.06 34.26 -11.60
N ARG A 130 -17.36 34.15 -11.32
CA ARG A 130 -17.88 33.51 -10.09
C ARG A 130 -17.52 32.03 -9.95
N ARG A 131 -17.38 31.29 -11.06
CA ARG A 131 -17.03 29.86 -11.06
C ARG A 131 -15.54 29.62 -10.87
N PHE A 132 -14.70 30.58 -11.28
CA PHE A 132 -13.29 30.60 -10.93
C PHE A 132 -13.11 30.70 -9.41
N GLY A 133 -13.96 31.48 -8.73
CA GLY A 133 -13.96 31.53 -7.27
C GLY A 133 -14.20 30.17 -6.62
N ALA A 134 -15.21 29.41 -7.09
CA ALA A 134 -15.49 28.07 -6.57
C ALA A 134 -14.35 27.07 -6.89
N PHE A 135 -13.80 27.12 -8.10
CA PHE A 135 -12.66 26.29 -8.49
C PHE A 135 -11.40 26.62 -7.68
N ALA A 136 -11.06 27.91 -7.57
CA ALA A 136 -9.95 28.40 -6.76
C ALA A 136 -10.12 28.02 -5.28
N ALA A 137 -11.33 28.17 -4.74
CA ALA A 137 -11.63 27.75 -3.38
C ALA A 137 -11.42 26.23 -3.20
N SER A 138 -11.90 25.41 -4.13
CA SER A 138 -11.67 23.95 -4.08
C SER A 138 -10.20 23.57 -4.22
N MET A 139 -9.43 24.27 -5.07
CA MET A 139 -7.99 24.08 -5.21
C MET A 139 -7.24 24.48 -3.94
N ILE A 140 -7.59 25.61 -3.33
CA ILE A 140 -7.02 26.04 -2.05
C ILE A 140 -7.32 24.99 -0.98
N LEU A 141 -8.57 24.54 -0.87
CA LEU A 141 -8.98 23.56 0.15
C LEU A 141 -8.27 22.21 -0.04
N ALA A 142 -8.14 21.73 -1.28
CA ALA A 142 -7.37 20.53 -1.60
C ALA A 142 -5.88 20.70 -1.28
N THR A 143 -5.28 21.83 -1.67
CA THR A 143 -3.87 22.12 -1.42
C THR A 143 -3.59 22.27 0.07
N SER A 144 -4.46 22.96 0.81
CA SER A 144 -4.40 23.10 2.27
C SER A 144 -4.53 21.75 2.97
N SER A 145 -5.42 20.86 2.51
CA SER A 145 -5.53 19.50 3.04
C SER A 145 -4.24 18.70 2.85
N VAL A 146 -3.61 18.78 1.68
CA VAL A 146 -2.33 18.10 1.42
C VAL A 146 -1.21 18.69 2.27
N LEU A 147 -1.15 20.02 2.38
CA LEU A 147 -0.15 20.71 3.20
C LEU A 147 -0.29 20.39 4.69
N MET A 148 -1.52 20.23 5.19
CA MET A 148 -1.80 19.82 6.58
C MET A 148 -1.52 18.33 6.83
N ALA A 149 -1.75 17.47 5.84
CA ALA A 149 -1.43 16.04 5.94
C ALA A 149 0.09 15.76 5.87
N ARG A 150 0.86 16.64 5.22
CA ARG A 150 2.30 16.49 5.02
C ARG A 150 3.13 16.36 6.31
N PRO A 151 3.01 17.24 7.33
CA PRO A 151 3.80 17.10 8.56
C PRO A 151 3.49 15.78 9.28
N VAL A 152 2.22 15.38 9.37
CA VAL A 152 1.81 14.10 9.98
C VAL A 152 2.39 12.90 9.22
N ALA A 153 2.44 12.97 7.89
CA ALA A 153 3.06 11.93 7.06
C ALA A 153 4.59 11.92 7.16
N LEU A 154 5.23 13.06 7.43
CA LEU A 154 6.68 13.17 7.61
C LEU A 154 7.14 12.75 9.02
N GLU A 155 6.31 12.98 10.04
CA GLU A 155 6.56 12.57 11.43
C GLU A 155 6.35 11.07 11.63
N ARG A 156 5.36 10.48 10.95
CA ARG A 156 5.19 9.01 10.90
C ARG A 156 6.09 8.41 9.83
N LYS A 157 7.39 8.30 10.10
CA LYS A 157 8.27 7.38 9.34
C LYS A 157 7.99 5.96 9.82
N PRO A 158 7.23 5.13 9.10
CA PRO A 158 6.75 3.85 9.63
C PRO A 158 7.86 2.79 9.71
N PHE A 159 9.08 3.09 9.26
CA PHE A 159 10.14 2.11 9.03
C PHE A 159 11.54 2.62 9.42
N GLN A 160 11.67 3.34 10.52
CA GLN A 160 12.98 3.52 11.15
C GLN A 160 13.34 2.25 11.92
N PHE A 161 14.09 1.37 11.28
CA PHE A 161 14.55 0.15 11.93
C PHE A 161 16.03 -0.07 11.70
N THR A 162 16.69 -0.67 12.68
CA THR A 162 18.09 -1.08 12.54
C THR A 162 18.21 -2.16 11.48
N GLU A 163 19.01 -1.91 10.46
CA GLU A 163 19.33 -2.87 9.44
C GLU A 163 20.43 -3.79 9.97
N LEU A 164 20.26 -5.09 9.74
CA LEU A 164 21.25 -6.13 10.03
C LEU A 164 21.40 -6.95 8.76
N TRP A 165 22.63 -7.10 8.27
CA TRP A 165 22.91 -7.91 7.08
C TRP A 165 24.20 -8.71 7.25
N MET A 166 24.33 -9.75 6.45
CA MET A 166 25.47 -10.65 6.47
C MET A 166 25.84 -11.00 5.03
N VAL A 167 27.11 -10.85 4.68
CA VAL A 167 27.61 -11.07 3.31
C VAL A 167 28.90 -11.90 3.36
N PRO A 168 29.02 -12.95 2.53
CA PRO A 168 30.26 -13.70 2.41
C PRO A 168 31.37 -12.84 1.79
N LYS A 169 32.55 -12.81 2.40
CA LYS A 169 33.75 -12.15 1.87
C LYS A 169 34.73 -13.22 1.44
N TRP A 170 34.84 -13.42 0.12
CA TRP A 170 35.74 -14.43 -0.43
C TRP A 170 37.20 -13.99 -0.26
N THR A 171 37.98 -14.77 0.49
CA THR A 171 39.44 -14.66 0.54
C THR A 171 40.04 -16.04 0.32
N TRP A 172 41.07 -16.14 -0.54
CA TRP A 172 41.70 -17.38 -1.01
C TRP A 172 42.14 -18.36 0.09
N THR A 173 42.30 -17.88 1.33
CA THR A 173 42.79 -18.65 2.48
C THR A 173 41.78 -18.77 3.62
N ASN A 174 40.73 -17.94 3.67
CA ASN A 174 39.80 -17.90 4.81
C ASN A 174 38.34 -17.71 4.36
N ASN A 175 37.44 -18.50 4.96
CA ASN A 175 35.99 -18.26 4.88
C ASN A 175 35.63 -17.11 5.81
N VAL A 176 35.62 -15.88 5.30
CA VAL A 176 35.28 -14.69 6.09
C VAL A 176 33.84 -14.27 5.80
N VAL A 177 33.12 -13.87 6.84
CA VAL A 177 31.81 -13.25 6.72
C VAL A 177 31.84 -11.84 7.28
N MET A 178 31.29 -10.92 6.50
CA MET A 178 31.06 -9.55 6.92
C MET A 178 29.62 -9.42 7.45
N VAL A 179 29.49 -9.03 8.71
CA VAL A 179 28.21 -8.68 9.32
C VAL A 179 28.15 -7.17 9.47
N GLY A 180 27.10 -6.56 8.93
CA GLY A 180 26.90 -5.12 9.03
C GLY A 180 25.64 -4.76 9.81
N VAL A 181 25.74 -3.68 10.58
CA VAL A 181 24.65 -3.10 11.36
C VAL A 181 24.54 -1.63 10.99
N ARG A 182 23.33 -1.15 10.70
CA ARG A 182 23.06 0.28 10.49
C ARG A 182 21.90 0.71 11.35
N ASN A 183 22.12 1.73 12.17
CA ASN A 183 21.09 2.31 13.00
C ASN A 183 20.28 3.32 12.17
N SER A 184 19.08 2.96 11.70
CA SER A 184 18.17 3.90 11.05
C SER A 184 17.11 4.46 12.02
N GLU A 185 17.29 4.26 13.33
CA GLU A 185 16.46 4.87 14.38
C GLU A 185 16.95 6.29 14.72
N ASP A 186 16.05 7.13 15.23
CA ASP A 186 16.35 8.53 15.61
C ASP A 186 17.17 8.67 16.90
N ALA A 187 17.38 7.57 17.63
CA ALA A 187 18.13 7.56 18.88
C ALA A 187 19.49 6.86 18.72
N ARG A 188 20.44 7.32 19.53
CA ARG A 188 21.73 6.69 19.72
C ARG A 188 21.55 5.47 20.62
N THR A 189 22.02 4.32 20.14
CA THR A 189 21.64 3.03 20.73
C THR A 189 22.87 2.13 20.88
N LEU A 190 22.90 1.37 21.98
CA LEU A 190 23.92 0.37 22.24
C LEU A 190 23.48 -0.97 21.64
N TYR A 191 24.38 -1.59 20.88
CA TYR A 191 24.15 -2.88 20.25
C TYR A 191 25.19 -3.89 20.70
N SER A 192 24.85 -5.17 20.67
CA SER A 192 25.79 -6.27 20.81
C SER A 192 25.51 -7.33 19.75
N LEU A 193 26.55 -8.01 19.29
CA LEU A 193 26.46 -8.95 18.17
C LEU A 193 27.08 -10.28 18.55
N ASP A 194 26.32 -11.36 18.35
CA ASP A 194 26.80 -12.72 18.52
C ASP A 194 26.67 -13.47 17.18
N LEU A 195 27.66 -14.30 16.86
CA LEU A 195 27.71 -15.11 15.65
C LEU A 195 27.64 -16.59 16.04
N VAL A 196 26.66 -17.30 15.48
CA VAL A 196 26.32 -18.68 15.85
C VAL A 196 26.37 -19.57 14.61
N LEU A 197 27.07 -20.70 14.69
CA LEU A 197 27.18 -21.69 13.63
C LEU A 197 26.58 -23.01 14.10
N GLY A 198 25.51 -23.47 13.46
CA GLY A 198 24.85 -24.73 13.83
C GLY A 198 24.40 -24.78 15.30
N GLY A 199 24.03 -23.63 15.88
CA GLY A 199 23.68 -23.51 17.30
C GLY A 199 24.86 -23.29 18.26
N THR A 200 26.10 -23.31 17.78
CA THR A 200 27.31 -23.05 18.59
C THR A 200 27.77 -21.61 18.43
N LEU A 201 28.00 -20.89 19.52
CA LEU A 201 28.56 -19.54 19.48
C LEU A 201 30.02 -19.59 18.98
N ILE A 202 30.30 -18.96 17.84
CA ILE A 202 31.63 -18.91 17.21
C ILE A 202 32.28 -17.53 17.24
N GLY A 203 31.50 -16.48 17.47
CA GLY A 203 32.01 -15.11 17.54
C GLY A 203 31.14 -14.25 18.45
N LYS A 204 31.78 -13.38 19.23
CA LYS A 204 31.10 -12.46 20.13
C LYS A 204 31.75 -11.09 20.02
N MET A 205 30.95 -10.08 19.71
CA MET A 205 31.41 -8.70 19.67
C MET A 205 31.03 -7.97 20.96
N PRO A 206 31.93 -7.17 21.55
CA PRO A 206 31.59 -6.32 22.69
C PRO A 206 30.52 -5.31 22.30
N THR A 207 29.87 -4.73 23.30
CA THR A 207 28.85 -3.72 23.08
C THR A 207 29.43 -2.51 22.34
N PHE A 208 28.77 -2.08 21.28
CA PHE A 208 29.17 -0.94 20.46
C PHE A 208 28.01 0.03 20.32
N GLU A 209 28.34 1.32 20.18
CA GLU A 209 27.35 2.39 20.10
C GLU A 209 27.19 2.83 18.64
N LEU A 210 25.95 2.96 18.18
CA LEU A 210 25.66 3.51 16.86
C LEU A 210 24.80 4.78 16.99
N ALA A 211 25.32 5.88 16.45
CA ALA A 211 24.56 7.11 16.25
C ALA A 211 23.47 6.90 15.18
N PRO A 212 22.42 7.75 15.15
CA PRO A 212 21.43 7.75 14.09
C PRO A 212 22.07 7.82 12.71
N SER A 213 21.57 6.99 11.78
CA SER A 213 22.07 6.80 10.42
C SER A 213 23.50 6.25 10.26
N SER A 214 24.21 5.92 11.35
CA SER A 214 25.55 5.34 11.29
C SER A 214 25.53 3.83 11.06
N SER A 215 26.59 3.32 10.44
CA SER A 215 26.79 1.89 10.21
C SER A 215 28.16 1.42 10.71
N GLN A 216 28.21 0.15 11.10
CA GLN A 216 29.44 -0.53 11.47
C GLN A 216 29.44 -1.95 10.92
N THR A 217 30.59 -2.39 10.45
CA THR A 217 30.80 -3.73 9.90
C THR A 217 31.84 -4.49 10.69
N PHE A 218 31.66 -5.80 10.77
CA PHE A 218 32.50 -6.72 11.51
C PHE A 218 32.84 -7.91 10.63
N GLU A 219 34.10 -8.32 10.66
CA GLU A 219 34.58 -9.48 9.92
C GLU A 219 34.80 -10.65 10.88
N PHE A 220 34.25 -11.81 10.53
CA PHE A 220 34.38 -13.03 11.30
C PHE A 220 34.95 -14.15 10.43
N SER A 221 36.00 -14.81 10.92
CA SER A 221 36.56 -16.00 10.30
C SER A 221 35.76 -17.22 10.72
N ILE A 222 35.31 -18.01 9.75
CA ILE A 222 34.51 -19.21 9.98
C ILE A 222 35.43 -20.43 9.92
N PRO A 223 35.38 -21.32 10.92
CA PRO A 223 36.15 -22.55 10.91
C PRO A 223 35.83 -23.40 9.67
N THR A 224 36.81 -23.64 8.81
CA THR A 224 36.67 -24.42 7.56
C THR A 224 36.49 -25.93 7.77
N LYS A 225 36.62 -26.43 9.01
CA LYS A 225 36.58 -27.86 9.36
C LYS A 225 35.18 -28.41 9.69
N THR A 226 34.11 -27.67 9.41
CA THR A 226 32.73 -28.14 9.65
C THR A 226 32.15 -28.82 8.42
N HIS A 227 32.03 -30.16 8.47
CA HIS A 227 31.05 -30.92 7.68
C HIS A 227 29.63 -30.66 8.24
N PRO A 228 28.55 -31.19 7.60
CA PRO A 228 27.78 -30.70 6.43
C PRO A 228 27.44 -29.19 6.39
N PRO A 229 26.70 -28.66 5.38
CA PRO A 229 26.15 -27.31 5.38
C PRO A 229 25.49 -26.96 6.71
N ALA A 230 26.09 -26.02 7.43
CA ALA A 230 25.59 -25.53 8.69
C ALA A 230 24.95 -24.15 8.50
N ARG A 231 23.95 -23.85 9.32
CA ARG A 231 23.34 -22.52 9.35
C ARG A 231 24.22 -21.59 10.16
N LEU A 232 24.69 -20.52 9.52
CA LEU A 232 25.37 -19.41 10.15
C LEU A 232 24.34 -18.32 10.46
N GLU A 233 24.27 -17.88 11.71
CA GLU A 233 23.33 -16.88 12.19
C GLU A 233 24.09 -15.74 12.87
N ALA A 234 23.68 -14.49 12.60
CA ALA A 234 24.09 -13.33 13.37
C ALA A 234 22.91 -12.83 14.19
N TRP A 235 23.09 -12.73 15.49
CA TRP A 235 22.10 -12.27 16.45
C TRP A 235 22.50 -10.89 16.96
N LEU A 236 21.60 -9.92 16.76
CA LEU A 236 21.76 -8.55 17.21
C LEU A 236 20.91 -8.33 18.47
N TYR A 237 21.52 -7.74 19.47
CA TYR A 237 20.94 -7.36 20.75
C TYR A 237 20.94 -5.85 20.90
N LYS A 238 19.98 -5.31 21.65
CA LYS A 238 19.76 -3.87 21.82
C LYS A 238 19.84 -3.48 23.29
N ASP A 239 20.30 -2.26 23.56
CA ASP A 239 20.38 -1.64 24.88
C ASP A 239 21.19 -2.43 25.92
N GLY A 240 22.13 -3.25 25.44
CA GLY A 240 22.93 -4.13 26.30
C GLY A 240 22.19 -5.35 26.85
N ASP A 241 20.89 -5.52 26.53
CA ASP A 241 20.14 -6.72 26.89
C ASP A 241 20.49 -7.89 25.98
N ARG A 242 21.22 -8.88 26.52
CA ARG A 242 21.53 -10.13 25.84
C ARG A 242 20.50 -11.24 26.05
N GLY A 243 19.43 -11.00 26.81
CA GLY A 243 18.34 -11.95 27.02
C GLY A 243 17.37 -12.01 25.82
N THR A 244 17.23 -10.90 25.09
CA THR A 244 16.25 -10.78 24.01
C THR A 244 16.91 -10.48 22.67
N ILE A 245 16.76 -11.39 21.70
CA ILE A 245 17.25 -11.16 20.34
C ILE A 245 16.40 -10.07 19.69
N TYR A 246 17.01 -8.93 19.39
CA TYR A 246 16.34 -7.84 18.70
C TYR A 246 16.14 -8.17 17.21
N ARG A 247 17.21 -8.64 16.53
CA ARG A 247 17.18 -9.03 15.11
C ARG A 247 18.10 -10.20 14.84
N LYS A 248 17.77 -10.98 13.80
CA LYS A 248 18.60 -12.09 13.34
C LYS A 248 18.64 -12.17 11.82
N VAL A 249 19.81 -12.51 11.29
CA VAL A 249 20.00 -12.89 9.88
C VAL A 249 20.76 -14.20 9.81
N TRP A 250 20.59 -14.94 8.73
CA TRP A 250 21.22 -16.23 8.56
C TRP A 250 21.60 -16.50 7.11
N MET A 251 22.60 -17.35 6.91
CA MET A 251 22.98 -17.93 5.63
C MET A 251 23.42 -19.39 5.81
N THR A 252 23.52 -20.13 4.73
CA THR A 252 24.12 -21.48 4.73
C THR A 252 25.61 -21.38 4.42
N THR A 253 26.44 -22.22 5.03
CA THR A 253 27.89 -22.22 4.76
C THR A 253 28.26 -22.61 3.32
N ASP A 254 27.38 -23.26 2.57
CA ASP A 254 27.59 -23.52 1.13
C ASP A 254 27.68 -22.22 0.32
N ALA A 255 26.97 -21.17 0.76
CA ALA A 255 27.03 -19.85 0.13
C ALA A 255 28.41 -19.17 0.29
N LEU A 256 29.26 -19.67 1.21
CA LEU A 256 30.65 -19.23 1.36
C LEU A 256 31.59 -19.89 0.36
N GLN A 257 31.20 -21.05 -0.19
CA GLN A 257 32.02 -21.84 -1.10
C GLN A 257 31.74 -21.55 -2.58
N SER A 258 30.63 -20.86 -2.88
CA SER A 258 30.24 -20.52 -4.25
C SER A 258 30.84 -19.17 -4.67
N PRO A 259 31.58 -19.08 -5.78
CA PRO A 259 31.95 -17.79 -6.36
C PRO A 259 30.67 -17.04 -6.72
N ALA A 260 30.45 -15.88 -6.12
CA ALA A 260 29.29 -15.05 -6.43
C ALA A 260 29.23 -14.82 -7.96
N PRO A 261 28.07 -15.02 -8.62
CA PRO A 261 27.92 -14.62 -9.99
C PRO A 261 27.98 -13.09 -10.02
N THR A 262 29.05 -12.56 -10.60
CA THR A 262 29.16 -11.16 -10.97
C THR A 262 28.07 -10.87 -12.00
N GLY A 263 26.90 -10.45 -11.53
CA GLY A 263 25.78 -10.08 -12.39
C GLY A 263 24.44 -10.53 -11.84
N ILE A 264 23.67 -9.57 -11.34
CA ILE A 264 22.21 -9.69 -11.37
C ILE A 264 21.82 -9.62 -12.85
N THR A 265 21.85 -10.76 -13.55
CA THR A 265 21.16 -10.88 -14.83
C THR A 265 19.67 -11.03 -14.50
N LEU A 266 18.94 -9.93 -14.58
CA LEU A 266 17.48 -9.98 -14.68
C LEU A 266 17.15 -10.79 -15.94
N GLN A 267 16.82 -12.07 -15.75
CA GLN A 267 16.30 -12.92 -16.81
C GLN A 267 14.90 -12.42 -17.17
N PHE A 268 14.82 -11.52 -18.14
CA PHE A 268 13.58 -11.27 -18.86
C PHE A 268 13.32 -12.47 -19.76
N ALA A 269 12.21 -13.17 -19.51
CA ALA A 269 11.72 -14.21 -20.40
C ALA A 269 11.46 -13.61 -21.79
N PRO A 270 11.90 -14.23 -22.90
CA PRO A 270 11.57 -13.75 -24.22
C PRO A 270 10.08 -13.97 -24.50
N GLU A 271 9.44 -12.90 -24.96
CA GLU A 271 8.06 -12.83 -25.41
C GLU A 271 7.83 -13.84 -26.54
N LEU A 272 6.91 -14.77 -26.31
CA LEU A 272 6.51 -15.79 -27.27
C LEU A 272 5.60 -15.12 -28.32
N LYS A 273 6.20 -14.69 -29.45
CA LYS A 273 5.45 -14.29 -30.64
C LYS A 273 4.74 -15.52 -31.22
N ASN A 274 3.46 -15.66 -30.92
CA ASN A 274 2.56 -16.56 -31.62
C ASN A 274 1.94 -15.84 -32.81
N GLY A 275 2.09 -16.45 -34.00
CA GLY A 275 1.14 -16.40 -35.14
C GLY A 275 0.83 -15.05 -35.73
#